data_AF-M1JAH5-F1
#
_entry.id   AF-M1JAH5-F1
#
_cell.length_a   1.000
_cell.length_b   1.000
_cell.length_c   1.000
_cell.angle_alpha   90.00
_cell.angle_beta   90.00
_cell.angle_gamma   90.00
#
_symmetry.space_group_name_H-M   'P 1'
#
loop_
_entity.id
_entity.type
_entity.pdbx_description
1 polymer ?
#
loop_
_entity_poly.entity_id
_entity_poly.type
_entity_poly.pdbx_seq_one_letter_code
_entity_poly.pdbx_strand_id
1 'polypeptide(L)' 'MDTKQFATYVICLPICTNSRSALTAGLQDVVTRNGGVITGQSMEDEMTLNELFEARLNAVDVREARSEAAALATGKVLGC' A
#
# COMPACT_ATOMS: atom_id res chain seq x y z
N MET A 1 -25.27 -6.85 -12.98
CA MET A 1 -24.36 -6.04 -12.16
C MET A 1 -23.14 -5.78 -13.01
N ASP A 2 -22.84 -4.52 -13.32
CA ASP A 2 -21.59 -4.17 -14.01
C ASP A 2 -20.42 -4.50 -13.08
N THR A 3 -19.65 -5.53 -13.42
CA THR A 3 -18.48 -5.94 -12.66
C THR A 3 -17.40 -4.89 -12.86
N LYS A 4 -17.25 -3.99 -11.88
CA LYS A 4 -16.12 -3.05 -11.86
C LYS A 4 -14.83 -3.85 -11.69
N GLN A 5 -13.87 -3.60 -12.59
CA GLN A 5 -12.54 -4.19 -12.52
C GLN A 5 -11.60 -3.21 -11.84
N PHE A 6 -10.74 -3.72 -10.97
CA PHE A 6 -9.76 -2.94 -10.23
C PHE A 6 -8.35 -3.44 -10.58
N ALA A 7 -7.40 -2.51 -10.64
CA ALA A 7 -5.99 -2.80 -10.84
C ALA A 7 -5.16 -2.04 -9.78
N THR A 8 -4.17 -2.71 -9.21
CA THR A 8 -3.23 -2.13 -8.24
C THR A 8 -1.86 -1.97 -8.89
N TYR A 9 -1.29 -0.78 -8.80
CA TYR A 9 0.04 -0.48 -9.31
C TYR A 9 0.95 -0.04 -8.16
N VAL A 10 2.17 -0.60 -8.12
CA VAL A 10 3.23 -0.20 -7.18
C VAL A 10 4.26 0.57 -7.97
N ILE A 11 4.51 1.82 -7.57
CA ILE A 11 5.35 2.75 -8.33
C ILE A 11 6.42 3.29 -7.39
N CYS A 12 7.69 3.19 -7.81
CA CYS A 12 8.79 3.84 -7.10
C CYS A 12 8.69 5.36 -7.32
N LEU A 13 8.46 6.10 -6.24
CA LEU A 13 8.28 7.54 -6.32
C LEU A 13 9.64 8.27 -6.42
N PRO A 14 9.72 9.37 -7.18
CA PRO A 14 10.90 10.23 -7.18
C PRO A 14 11.27 10.76 -5.79
N ILE A 15 12.56 10.92 -5.52
CA ILE A 15 13.05 11.51 -4.26
C ILE A 15 12.68 13.00 -4.17
N CYS A 16 12.61 13.70 -5.31
CA CYS A 16 12.23 15.11 -5.36
C CYS A 16 10.71 15.29 -5.21
N THR A 17 10.30 16.11 -4.25
CA THR A 17 8.88 16.42 -3.98
C THR A 17 8.14 16.94 -5.21
N ASN A 18 8.75 17.87 -5.96
CA ASN A 18 8.13 18.42 -7.17
C ASN A 18 7.89 17.35 -8.22
N SER A 19 8.85 16.42 -8.38
CA SER A 19 8.71 15.29 -9.29
C SER A 19 7.64 14.30 -8.84
N ARG A 20 7.47 14.06 -7.53
CA ARG A 20 6.36 13.25 -7.01
C ARG A 20 5.01 13.88 -7.32
N SER A 21 4.85 15.18 -7.02
CA SER A 21 3.61 15.89 -7.29
C SER A 21 3.26 15.89 -8.78
N ALA A 22 4.24 16.10 -9.66
CA ALA A 22 4.05 16.04 -11.10
C ALA A 22 3.63 14.63 -11.58
N LEU A 23 4.27 13.58 -11.05
CA LEU A 23 3.92 12.19 -11.36
C LEU A 23 2.49 11.85 -10.92
N THR A 24 2.11 12.18 -9.68
CA THR A 24 0.76 11.93 -9.16
C THR A 24 -0.30 12.67 -9.98
N ALA A 25 -0.05 13.92 -10.34
CA ALA A 25 -0.96 14.68 -11.20
C ALA A 25 -1.11 14.06 -12.60
N GLY A 26 0.00 13.62 -13.19
CA GLY A 26 -0.02 12.93 -14.50
C GLY A 26 -0.79 11.60 -14.48
N LEU A 27 -0.65 10.81 -13.41
CA LEU A 27 -1.40 9.56 -13.25
C LEU A 27 -2.90 9.81 -13.12
N GLN A 28 -3.30 10.77 -12.29
CA GLN A 28 -4.70 11.14 -12.12
C GLN A 28 -5.32 11.54 -13.47
N ASP A 29 -4.59 12.35 -14.22
CA ASP A 29 -5.01 12.87 -15.50
C ASP A 29 -5.15 11.77 -16.57
N VAL A 30 -4.17 10.87 -16.70
CA VAL A 30 -4.26 9.72 -17.62
C VAL A 30 -5.44 8.81 -17.27
N VAL A 31 -5.66 8.53 -15.99
CA VAL A 31 -6.76 7.67 -15.53
C VAL A 31 -8.11 8.30 -15.88
N THR A 32 -8.30 9.58 -15.53
CA THR A 32 -9.56 10.28 -15.78
C THR A 32 -9.84 10.44 -17.28
N ARG A 33 -8.84 10.75 -18.11
CA ARG A 33 -9.01 10.86 -19.57
C ARG A 33 -9.48 9.58 -20.24
N ASN A 34 -9.19 8.42 -19.64
CA ASN A 34 -9.60 7.11 -20.16
C ASN A 34 -10.87 6.56 -19.48
N GLY A 35 -11.60 7.38 -18.74
CA GLY A 35 -12.85 6.99 -18.07
C GLY A 35 -12.65 6.16 -16.80
N GLY A 36 -11.41 6.04 -16.31
CA GLY A 36 -11.10 5.42 -15.03
C GLY A 36 -11.23 6.39 -13.86
N VAL A 37 -11.21 5.85 -12.64
CA VAL A 37 -11.22 6.62 -11.39
C VAL A 37 -10.18 6.03 -10.45
N ILE A 38 -9.29 6.86 -9.93
CA ILE A 38 -8.42 6.48 -8.82
C ILE A 38 -9.28 6.45 -7.56
N THR A 39 -9.60 5.25 -7.07
CA THR A 39 -10.47 5.07 -5.88
C THR A 39 -9.70 5.03 -4.56
N GLY A 40 -8.37 5.03 -4.61
CA GLY A 40 -7.50 5.07 -3.44
C GLY A 40 -6.04 5.26 -3.85
N GLN A 41 -5.28 5.95 -3.01
CA GLN A 41 -3.83 6.11 -3.13
C GLN A 41 -3.22 5.84 -1.76
N SER A 42 -2.38 4.81 -1.66
CA SER A 42 -1.55 4.62 -0.47
C SER A 42 -0.21 5.31 -0.71
N MET A 43 0.16 6.21 0.21
CA MET A 43 1.35 7.05 0.11
C MET A 43 2.47 6.58 1.05
N GLU A 44 2.21 5.61 1.93
CA GLU A 44 3.16 5.23 2.98
C GLU A 44 3.19 3.71 3.15
N ASP A 45 4.34 3.14 2.76
CA ASP A 45 5.14 2.14 3.48
C ASP A 45 4.53 0.86 4.07
N GLU A 46 3.22 0.61 4.04
CA GLU A 46 2.66 -0.61 4.67
C GLU A 46 3.02 -1.90 3.90
N MET A 47 3.07 -1.82 2.56
CA MET A 47 3.53 -2.95 1.74
C MET A 47 5.06 -3.09 1.77
N THR A 48 5.77 -1.95 1.84
CA THR A 48 7.22 -1.90 1.70
C THR A 48 7.94 -2.28 2.99
N LEU A 49 7.40 -1.97 4.17
CA LEU A 49 7.98 -2.36 5.46
C LEU A 49 7.83 -3.86 5.73
N ASN A 50 6.69 -4.47 5.43
CA ASN A 50 6.52 -5.93 5.59
C ASN A 50 7.46 -6.70 4.67
N GLU A 51 7.60 -6.29 3.41
CA GLU A 51 8.56 -6.90 2.47
C GLU A 51 10.02 -6.67 2.93
N LEU A 52 10.36 -5.50 3.50
CA LEU A 52 11.68 -5.22 4.07
C LEU A 52 11.97 -6.00 5.36
N PHE A 53 10.97 -6.18 6.23
CA PHE A 53 11.08 -6.98 7.45
C PHE A 53 11.19 -8.47 7.12
N GLU A 54 10.45 -8.95 6.12
CA GLU A 54 10.56 -10.31 5.58
C GLU A 54 11.91 -10.60 4.94
N ALA A 55 12.52 -9.60 4.29
CA ALA A 55 13.85 -9.73 3.72
C ALA A 55 14.98 -9.69 4.78
N ARG A 56 14.71 -9.23 6.00
CA ARG A 56 15.76 -8.94 7.02
C ARG A 56 15.64 -9.76 8.32
N LEU A 57 14.48 -10.34 8.62
CA LEU A 57 14.25 -11.15 9.81
C LEU A 57 14.08 -12.63 9.43
N ASN A 58 14.70 -13.53 10.20
CA ASN A 58 14.59 -14.97 9.97
C ASN A 58 13.10 -15.38 9.93
N ALA A 59 12.73 -16.26 9.00
CA ALA A 59 11.36 -16.61 8.64
C ALA A 59 10.43 -17.08 9.80
N VAL A 60 10.98 -17.32 11.00
CA VAL A 60 10.23 -17.63 12.22
C VAL A 60 9.58 -16.38 12.82
N ASP A 61 10.29 -15.24 12.84
CA ASP A 61 9.83 -14.00 13.52
C ASP A 61 8.71 -13.30 12.74
N VAL A 62 8.73 -13.40 11.41
CA VAL A 62 7.74 -12.81 10.50
C VAL A 62 6.34 -13.37 10.76
N ARG A 63 6.23 -14.67 11.04
CA ARG A 63 4.93 -15.32 11.20
C ARG A 63 4.26 -14.91 12.51
N GLU A 64 5.04 -14.74 13.58
CA GLU A 64 4.54 -14.24 14.86
C GLU A 64 4.12 -12.77 14.74
N ALA A 65 4.93 -11.93 14.09
CA ALA A 65 4.59 -10.53 13.83
C ALA A 65 3.31 -10.37 12.99
N ARG A 66 3.10 -11.21 11.96
CA ARG A 66 1.86 -11.23 11.18
C ARG A 66 0.64 -11.65 12.02
N SER A 67 0.82 -12.59 12.95
CA SER A 67 -0.24 -13.02 13.87
C SER A 67 -0.63 -11.91 14.84
N GLU A 68 0.34 -11.17 15.37
CA GLU A 68 0.11 -10.02 16.26
C GLU A 68 -0.54 -8.84 15.54
N ALA A 69 -0.06 -8.50 14.33
CA ALA A 69 -0.67 -7.45 13.52
C ALA A 69 -2.14 -7.79 13.15
N ALA A 70 -2.43 -9.06 12.83
CA ALA A 70 -3.81 -9.51 12.58
C ALA A 70 -4.69 -9.43 13.84
N ALA A 71 -4.13 -9.69 15.04
CA ALA A 71 -4.83 -9.55 16.31
C ALA A 71 -5.13 -8.08 16.65
N LEU A 72 -4.21 -7.17 16.35
CA LEU A 72 -4.38 -5.73 16.54
C LEU A 72 -5.39 -5.13 15.54
N ALA A 73 -5.35 -5.56 14.28
CA ALA A 73 -6.29 -5.11 13.25
C ALA A 73 -7.74 -5.59 13.49
N THR A 74 -7.93 -6.65 14.26
CA THR A 74 -9.26 -7.17 14.65
C THR A 74 -9.78 -6.59 15.98
N GLY A 75 -9.07 -5.63 16.59
CA GLY A 75 -9.58 -4.85 17.72
C GLY A 75 -9.72 -5.62 19.05
N LYS A 76 -8.98 -6.72 19.23
CA LYS A 76 -8.94 -7.40 20.53
C LYS A 76 -7.79 -6.83 21.37
N VAL A 77 -8.07 -5.71 22.04
CA VAL A 77 -7.27 -5.28 23.20
C VAL A 77 -7.35 -6.40 24.25
N LEU A 78 -6.29 -7.20 24.37
CA LEU A 78 -6.06 -7.97 25.59
C LEU A 78 -5.24 -7.06 26.49
N GLY A 79 -5.94 -6.51 27.50
CA GLY A 79 -5.29 -5.84 28.60
C GLY A 79 -4.47 -6.84 29.44
N CYS A 80 -3.43 -6.28 30.05
CA CYS A 80 -2.48 -6.89 30.99
C CYS A 80 -1.46 -7.82 30.36
#